data_AF-A0A9D4THJ3-F1
#
_entry.id   AF-A0A9D4THJ3-F1
#
_cell.length_a   1.000
_cell.length_b   1.000
_cell.length_c   1.000
_cell.angle_alpha   90.00
_cell.angle_beta   90.00
_cell.angle_gamma   90.00
#
_symmetry.space_group_name_H-M   'P 1'
#
loop_
_entity.id
_entity.type
_entity.pdbx_description
1 polymer ?
#
loop_
_entity_poly.entity_id
_entity_poly.type
_entity_poly.pdbx_seq_one_letter_code
_entity_poly.pdbx_strand_id
1 'polypeptide(L)'
;MALLDDAPKLTIYENTYRTEPEEDAEFRAQKVSALLKGMLKDRLQGQSYDPVRGSQMSKQLADDIRERVKAMGFDRHKLVVHVTIGERKCQTYSCCSRCLWDTATDGFASESFQNETLFCSAQVFALYFE
;
A
#
# COMPACT_ATOMS: atom_id res chain seq x y z
N MET A 1 20.85 -13.95 45.40
CA MET A 1 19.77 -13.14 44.81
C MET A 1 20.43 -12.03 44.01
N ALA A 2 20.78 -12.33 42.75
CA ALA A 2 21.29 -11.35 41.80
C ALA A 2 20.38 -11.43 40.58
N LEU A 3 19.50 -10.45 40.45
CA LEU A 3 18.70 -10.23 39.26
C LEU A 3 18.97 -8.80 38.78
N LEU A 4 18.99 -8.69 37.45
CA LEU A 4 18.86 -7.48 36.63
C LEU A 4 20.17 -6.74 36.35
N ASP A 5 20.67 -6.91 35.14
CA ASP A 5 20.75 -5.81 34.16
C ASP A 5 21.22 -6.33 32.79
N ASP A 6 20.38 -7.10 32.11
CA ASP A 6 20.49 -7.32 30.66
C ASP A 6 19.39 -6.47 29.98
N ALA A 7 19.51 -5.15 30.11
CA ALA A 7 18.66 -4.22 29.39
C ALA A 7 19.03 -4.30 27.89
N PRO A 8 18.06 -4.40 26.96
CA PRO A 8 18.36 -4.46 25.54
C PRO A 8 19.05 -3.16 25.13
N LYS A 9 20.31 -3.27 24.67
CA LYS A 9 21.07 -2.13 24.14
C LYS A 9 20.30 -1.54 22.95
N LEU A 10 19.87 -0.29 23.09
CA LEU A 10 19.35 0.51 21.99
C LEU A 10 20.46 0.64 20.94
N THR A 11 20.37 -0.15 19.88
CA THR A 11 21.29 -0.08 18.75
C THR A 11 20.93 1.16 17.95
N ILE A 12 21.72 2.21 18.11
CA ILE A 12 21.59 3.44 17.33
C ILE A 12 22.31 3.19 16.01
N TYR A 13 21.54 3.06 14.93
CA TYR A 13 22.08 2.91 13.59
C TYR A 13 22.48 4.28 13.03
N GLU A 14 23.67 4.39 12.45
CA GLU A 14 24.08 5.55 11.67
C GLU A 14 23.40 5.54 10.30
N ASN A 15 23.17 6.71 9.72
CA ASN A 15 22.63 6.82 8.37
C ASN A 15 23.63 6.22 7.36
N THR A 16 23.16 5.28 6.54
CA THR A 16 23.98 4.66 5.49
C THR A 16 24.17 5.55 4.24
N TYR A 17 23.58 6.75 4.18
CA TYR A 17 23.69 7.75 3.08
C TYR A 17 23.53 7.18 1.66
N ARG A 18 22.72 6.13 1.50
CA ARG A 18 22.60 5.43 0.21
C ARG A 18 21.63 6.20 -0.67
N THR A 19 22.06 6.51 -1.89
CA THR A 19 21.26 7.27 -2.85
C THR A 19 20.37 6.40 -3.74
N GLU A 20 20.57 5.07 -3.70
CA GLU A 20 19.86 4.12 -4.55
C GLU A 20 19.40 2.89 -3.75
N PRO A 21 18.24 2.30 -4.12
CA PRO A 21 17.76 1.06 -3.52
C PRO A 21 18.67 -0.13 -3.88
N GLU A 22 18.65 -1.17 -3.06
CA GLU A 22 19.22 -2.47 -3.44
C GLU A 22 18.40 -3.11 -4.56
N GLU A 23 19.01 -3.99 -5.37
CA GLU A 23 18.33 -4.68 -6.49
C GLU A 23 17.10 -5.50 -6.05
N ASP A 24 17.11 -5.97 -4.80
CA ASP A 24 16.00 -6.69 -4.17
C ASP A 24 14.96 -5.76 -3.52
N ALA A 25 15.35 -4.54 -3.15
CA ALA A 25 14.49 -3.51 -2.57
C ALA A 25 13.81 -2.60 -3.61
N GLU A 26 14.12 -2.74 -4.90
CA GLU A 26 13.51 -1.98 -6.00
C GLU A 26 11.98 -2.20 -6.05
N PHE A 27 11.23 -1.13 -6.25
CA PHE A 27 9.78 -1.19 -6.32
C PHE A 27 9.28 -1.89 -7.60
N ARG A 28 8.71 -3.09 -7.44
CA ARG A 28 8.19 -3.88 -8.56
C ARG A 28 6.68 -3.70 -8.73
N ALA A 29 6.29 -2.71 -9.51
CA ALA A 29 4.88 -2.35 -9.75
C ALA A 29 3.99 -3.55 -10.15
N GLN A 30 4.49 -4.47 -10.99
CA GLN A 30 3.74 -5.67 -11.41
C GLN A 30 3.41 -6.61 -10.25
N LYS A 31 4.34 -6.83 -9.32
CA LYS A 31 4.11 -7.69 -8.15
C LYS A 31 3.09 -7.04 -7.21
N VAL A 32 3.19 -5.72 -7.03
CA VAL A 32 2.26 -4.96 -6.19
C VAL A 32 0.86 -4.93 -6.81
N SER A 33 0.74 -4.71 -8.12
CA SER A 33 -0.54 -4.80 -8.85
C SER A 33 -1.17 -6.19 -8.71
N ALA A 34 -0.42 -7.28 -8.88
CA ALA A 34 -0.94 -8.63 -8.67
C ALA A 34 -1.45 -8.85 -7.23
N LEU A 35 -0.72 -8.37 -6.24
CA LEU A 35 -1.11 -8.42 -4.83
C LEU A 35 -2.39 -7.61 -4.57
N LEU A 36 -2.47 -6.38 -5.07
CA LEU A 36 -3.65 -5.53 -4.98
C LEU A 36 -4.87 -6.22 -5.58
N LYS A 37 -4.74 -6.78 -6.78
CA LYS A 37 -5.83 -7.49 -7.46
C LYS A 37 -6.35 -8.67 -6.64
N GLY A 38 -5.45 -9.46 -6.03
CA GLY A 38 -5.83 -10.55 -5.13
C GLY A 38 -6.58 -10.04 -3.90
N MET A 39 -6.02 -9.06 -3.20
CA MET A 39 -6.62 -8.49 -2.00
C MET A 39 -7.98 -7.85 -2.24
N LEU A 40 -8.13 -7.07 -3.32
CA LEU A 40 -9.40 -6.43 -3.67
C LEU A 40 -10.47 -7.50 -3.93
N LYS A 41 -10.13 -8.55 -4.66
CA LYS A 41 -11.04 -9.66 -4.92
C LYS A 41 -11.42 -10.37 -3.61
N ASP A 42 -10.45 -10.74 -2.79
CA ASP A 42 -10.71 -11.50 -1.54
C ASP A 42 -11.56 -10.71 -0.54
N ARG A 43 -11.34 -9.39 -0.44
CA ARG A 43 -12.05 -8.53 0.53
C ARG A 43 -13.43 -8.08 0.05
N LEU A 44 -13.61 -7.87 -1.26
CA LEU A 44 -14.81 -7.21 -1.82
C LEU A 44 -15.73 -8.14 -2.59
N GLN A 45 -15.27 -9.34 -2.94
CA GLN A 45 -16.12 -10.35 -3.58
C GLN A 45 -17.25 -10.76 -2.62
N GLY A 46 -18.49 -10.66 -3.09
CA GLY A 46 -19.69 -10.97 -2.29
C GLY A 46 -20.10 -9.91 -1.27
N GLN A 47 -19.39 -8.78 -1.18
CA GLN A 47 -19.80 -7.66 -0.32
C GLN A 47 -20.78 -6.73 -1.02
N SER A 48 -21.77 -6.24 -0.29
CA SER A 48 -22.68 -5.18 -0.76
C SER A 48 -22.23 -3.80 -0.27
N TYR A 49 -22.43 -2.75 -1.06
CA TYR A 49 -22.15 -1.39 -0.61
C TYR A 49 -23.02 -0.99 0.59
N ASP A 50 -22.40 -0.43 1.61
CA ASP A 50 -23.06 0.30 2.70
C ASP A 50 -22.19 1.52 3.02
N PRO A 51 -22.75 2.73 3.16
CA PRO A 51 -21.95 3.95 3.33
C PRO A 51 -21.14 3.99 4.63
N VAL A 52 -21.65 3.41 5.72
CA VAL A 52 -20.96 3.40 7.02
C VAL A 52 -19.84 2.36 7.00
N ARG A 53 -20.14 1.15 6.52
CA ARG A 53 -19.17 0.06 6.38
C ARG A 53 -18.14 0.36 5.31
N GLY A 54 -18.50 1.08 4.25
CA GLY A 54 -17.62 1.47 3.15
C GLY A 54 -16.46 2.36 3.63
N SER A 55 -16.73 3.31 4.54
CA SER A 55 -15.69 4.14 5.14
C SER A 55 -14.73 3.34 6.05
N GLN A 56 -15.24 2.35 6.78
CA GLN A 56 -14.40 1.48 7.61
C GLN A 56 -13.58 0.53 6.75
N MET A 57 -14.21 -0.07 5.74
CA MET A 57 -13.60 -1.01 4.80
C MET A 57 -12.49 -0.35 4.00
N SER A 58 -12.64 0.90 3.56
CA SER A 58 -11.59 1.61 2.82
C SER A 58 -10.36 1.85 3.68
N LYS A 59 -10.53 2.22 4.96
CA LYS A 59 -9.44 2.39 5.92
C LYS A 59 -8.72 1.06 6.21
N GLN A 60 -9.49 0.02 6.55
CA GLN A 60 -8.94 -1.31 6.81
C GLN A 60 -8.17 -1.86 5.61
N LEU A 61 -8.75 -1.71 4.41
CA LEU A 61 -8.11 -2.15 3.18
C LEU A 61 -6.83 -1.36 2.88
N ALA A 62 -6.82 -0.05 3.14
CA ALA A 62 -5.61 0.77 2.98
C ALA A 62 -4.49 0.32 3.95
N ASP A 63 -4.83 0.05 5.21
CA ASP A 63 -3.88 -0.44 6.21
C ASP A 63 -3.35 -1.84 5.86
N ASP A 64 -4.24 -2.77 5.49
CA ASP A 64 -3.85 -4.12 5.07
C ASP A 64 -2.93 -4.10 3.85
N ILE A 65 -3.24 -3.25 2.86
CA ILE A 65 -2.42 -3.09 1.65
C ILE A 65 -1.05 -2.56 2.06
N ARG A 66 -1.00 -1.52 2.89
CA ARG A 66 0.25 -0.92 3.37
C ARG A 66 1.13 -1.96 4.07
N GLU A 67 0.56 -2.77 4.96
CA GLU A 67 1.29 -3.80 5.69
C GLU A 67 1.82 -4.91 4.78
N ARG A 68 1.00 -5.39 3.85
CA ARG A 68 1.40 -6.45 2.92
C ARG A 68 2.44 -5.99 1.92
N VAL A 69 2.31 -4.77 1.39
CA VAL A 69 3.32 -4.18 0.50
C VAL A 69 4.62 -3.94 1.26
N LYS A 70 4.55 -3.45 2.51
CA LYS A 70 5.74 -3.30 3.36
C LYS A 70 6.46 -4.64 3.60
N ALA A 71 5.71 -5.72 3.78
CA ALA A 71 6.27 -7.06 3.96
C ALA A 71 6.97 -7.65 2.72
N MET A 72 6.87 -7.01 1.55
CA MET A 72 7.58 -7.43 0.34
C MET A 72 9.06 -7.02 0.30
N GLY A 73 9.53 -6.24 1.27
CA GLY A 73 10.95 -5.87 1.37
C GLY A 73 11.35 -4.61 0.61
N PHE A 74 10.42 -3.67 0.39
CA PHE A 74 10.73 -2.36 -0.17
C PHE A 74 11.39 -1.46 0.89
N ASP A 75 12.62 -1.81 1.26
CA ASP A 75 13.39 -1.06 2.24
C ASP A 75 13.65 0.36 1.75
N ARG A 76 13.64 1.31 2.69
CA ARG A 76 13.84 2.74 2.42
C ARG A 76 12.84 3.35 1.41
N HIS A 77 11.64 2.80 1.33
CA HIS A 77 10.52 3.41 0.60
C HIS A 77 9.43 3.91 1.57
N LYS A 78 8.98 5.15 1.37
CA LYS A 78 7.76 5.69 1.96
C LYS A 78 6.59 5.23 1.09
N LEU A 79 5.68 4.48 1.70
CA LEU A 79 4.49 3.96 1.02
C LEU A 79 3.29 4.87 1.30
N VAL A 80 2.64 5.34 0.24
CA VAL A 80 1.37 6.05 0.29
C VAL A 80 0.31 5.17 -0.36
N VAL A 81 -0.74 4.83 0.39
CA VAL A 81 -1.85 4.02 -0.10
C VAL A 81 -3.12 4.86 -0.13
N HIS A 82 -3.76 4.89 -1.30
CA HIS A 82 -5.04 5.58 -1.50
C HIS A 82 -6.08 4.57 -1.98
N VAL A 83 -7.12 4.37 -1.17
CA VAL A 83 -8.25 3.50 -1.49
C VAL A 83 -9.52 4.33 -1.60
N THR A 84 -10.21 4.19 -2.73
CA THR A 84 -11.55 4.74 -2.96
C THR A 84 -12.55 3.61 -3.08
N ILE A 85 -13.57 3.58 -2.23
CA ILE A 85 -14.73 2.69 -2.35
C ILE A 85 -15.97 3.55 -2.57
N GLY A 86 -16.81 3.17 -3.52
CA GLY A 86 -18.06 3.86 -3.79
C GLY A 86 -19.15 2.91 -4.24
N GLU A 87 -20.39 3.39 -4.13
CA GLU A 87 -21.55 2.69 -4.63
C GLU A 87 -21.49 2.60 -6.16
N ARG A 88 -22.07 1.55 -6.74
CA ARG A 88 -22.25 1.42 -8.18
C ARG A 88 -23.71 1.61 -8.55
N LYS A 89 -24.07 2.82 -8.98
CA LYS A 89 -25.40 3.17 -9.50
C LYS A 89 -25.28 3.86 -10.85
N CYS A 90 -25.30 3.11 -11.95
CA CYS A 90 -25.32 3.65 -13.33
C CYS A 90 -24.49 4.94 -13.55
N GLN A 91 -23.31 5.00 -12.93
CA GLN A 91 -22.47 6.19 -12.82
C GLN A 91 -21.04 5.83 -13.20
N THR A 92 -20.31 6.83 -13.68
CA THR A 92 -18.93 6.67 -14.10
C THR A 92 -18.01 7.28 -13.06
N TYR A 93 -16.96 6.55 -12.69
CA TYR A 93 -15.87 7.04 -11.87
C TYR A 93 -14.57 6.94 -12.66
N SER A 94 -13.78 8.03 -12.65
CA SER A 94 -12.45 8.06 -13.22
C SER A 94 -11.50 8.73 -12.24
N CYS A 95 -10.31 8.15 -12.08
CA CYS A 95 -9.27 8.67 -11.21
C CYS A 95 -7.95 8.74 -11.98
N CYS A 96 -7.32 9.90 -11.94
CA CYS A 96 -6.01 10.13 -12.52
C CYS A 96 -5.09 10.75 -11.46
N SER A 97 -3.86 10.25 -11.37
CA SER A 97 -2.80 10.81 -10.53
C SER A 97 -1.68 11.36 -11.41
N ARG A 98 -1.12 12.51 -11.05
CA ARG A 98 0.11 13.06 -11.65
C ARG A 98 1.11 13.33 -10.55
N CYS A 99 2.33 12.82 -10.72
CA CYS A 99 3.39 12.89 -9.73
C CYS A 99 4.65 13.50 -10.37
N LEU A 100 5.42 14.24 -9.59
CA LEU A 100 6.78 14.65 -9.92
C LEU A 100 7.71 13.89 -8.98
N TRP A 101 8.53 13.01 -9.54
CA TRP A 101 9.28 12.01 -8.79
C TRP A 101 10.45 11.47 -9.62
N ASP A 102 11.32 10.65 -9.03
CA ASP A 102 12.45 10.04 -9.73
C ASP A 102 12.01 8.75 -10.45
N THR A 103 12.18 8.71 -11.77
CA THR A 103 11.80 7.56 -12.59
C THR A 103 12.64 6.30 -12.37
N ALA A 104 13.80 6.42 -11.71
CA ALA A 104 14.68 5.30 -11.43
C ALA A 104 14.35 4.60 -10.11
N THR A 105 13.86 5.34 -9.12
CA THR A 105 13.72 4.85 -7.74
C THR A 105 12.27 4.84 -7.25
N ASP A 106 11.44 5.78 -7.71
CA ASP A 106 10.04 5.88 -7.32
C ASP A 106 9.12 5.06 -8.24
N GLY A 107 7.98 4.63 -7.71
CA GLY A 107 7.03 3.85 -8.49
C GLY A 107 5.61 3.87 -7.96
N PHE A 108 4.68 3.43 -8.81
CA PHE A 108 3.29 3.24 -8.40
C PHE A 108 2.71 1.96 -8.98
N ALA A 109 1.67 1.47 -8.31
CA ALA A 109 0.78 0.45 -8.83
C ALA A 109 -0.67 0.86 -8.52
N SER A 110 -1.57 0.61 -9.45
CA SER A 110 -3.00 0.83 -9.25
C SER A 110 -3.79 -0.35 -9.76
N GLU A 111 -4.87 -0.68 -9.05
CA GLU A 111 -5.80 -1.73 -9.43
C GLU A 111 -7.23 -1.32 -9.07
N SER A 112 -8.18 -1.84 -9.85
CA SER A 112 -9.60 -1.59 -9.63
C SER A 112 -10.39 -2.89 -9.58
N PHE A 113 -11.45 -2.87 -8.79
CA PHE A 113 -12.40 -3.96 -8.63
C PHE A 113 -13.83 -3.43 -8.70
N GLN A 114 -14.72 -4.21 -9.28
CA GLN A 114 -16.13 -3.89 -9.35
C GLN A 114 -16.96 -5.15 -9.11
N ASN A 115 -18.08 -4.99 -8.40
CA ASN A 115 -19.12 -6.00 -8.28
C ASN A 115 -20.48 -5.39 -8.66
N GLU A 116 -21.58 -6.05 -8.29
CA GLU A 116 -22.93 -5.61 -8.61
C GLU A 116 -23.32 -4.28 -7.94
N THR A 117 -22.82 -4.00 -6.73
CA THR A 117 -23.29 -2.88 -5.89
C THR A 117 -22.22 -1.84 -5.55
N LEU A 118 -20.93 -2.17 -5.68
CA LEU A 118 -19.81 -1.27 -5.38
C LEU A 118 -18.70 -1.32 -6.43
N PHE A 119 -17.90 -0.27 -6.44
CA PHE A 119 -16.59 -0.22 -7.07
C PHE A 119 -15.52 0.12 -6.03
N CYS A 120 -14.29 -0.31 -6.30
CA CYS A 120 -13.11 0.03 -5.52
C CYS A 120 -11.93 0.33 -6.44
N SER A 121 -11.17 1.36 -6.12
CA SER A 121 -9.89 1.68 -6.75
C SER A 121 -8.83 1.80 -5.65
N ALA A 122 -7.73 1.06 -5.78
CA ALA A 122 -6.60 1.12 -4.86
C ALA A 122 -5.35 1.56 -5.63
N GLN A 123 -4.62 2.50 -5.05
CA GLN A 123 -3.38 3.07 -5.59
C GLN A 123 -2.31 3.01 -4.50
N VAL A 124 -1.13 2.55 -4.88
CA VAL A 124 0.05 2.51 -4.01
C VAL A 124 1.15 3.29 -4.69
N PHE A 125 1.71 4.26 -4.00
CA PHE A 125 2.89 5.02 -4.41
C PHE A 125 4.03 4.65 -3.47
N ALA A 126 5.17 4.28 -4.04
CA ALA A 126 6.41 4.05 -3.31
C ALA A 126 7.37 5.18 -3.69
N LEU A 127 7.82 5.90 -2.67
CA LEU A 127 8.76 7.00 -2.80
C LEU A 127 10.04 6.62 -2.06
N TYR A 128 11.15 6.53 -2.77
CA TYR A 128 12.43 6.24 -2.16
C TYR A 128 12.84 7.39 -1.24
N PHE A 129 13.36 7.06 -0.05
CA PHE A 129 13.86 8.05 0.90
C PHE A 129 15.25 7.68 1.40
N GLU A 130 16.12 8.69 1.46
CA GLU A 130 17.40 8.61 2.15
C GLU A 130 17.20 8.62 3.68
#